data_AF-N9L471-F1
#
_entry.id   AF-N9L471-F1
#
_cell.length_a   1.000
_cell.length_b   1.000
_cell.length_c   1.000
_cell.angle_alpha   90.00
_cell.angle_beta   90.00
_cell.angle_gamma   90.00
#
_symmetry.space_group_name_H-M   'P 1'
#
loop_
_entity.id
_entity.type
_entity.pdbx_description
1 polymer ?
#
loop_
_entity_poly.entity_id
_entity_poly.type
_entity_poly.pdbx_seq_one_letter_code
_entity_poly.pdbx_strand_id
1 'polypeptide(L)'
;MNSYLRIGYIEKAYTLTEEILAQNKQPNIKNFQCMLMETLNKPSSLIKDCYSAAASLYQHELNKLDSSAPNYTQILWGFNVNIFHAGHIEYRYQLKKIVDHQKNETDQQFYKTLFDLETNADLRQELLYSIASRI
;
A
#
# COMPACT_ATOMS: atom_id res chain seq x y z
N MET A 1 2.52 -6.54 13.18
CA MET A 1 2.12 -7.57 12.20
C MET A 1 0.88 -8.27 12.76
N ASN A 2 -0.23 -8.26 12.02
CA ASN A 2 -1.52 -8.81 12.48
C ASN A 2 -1.38 -10.31 12.78
N SER A 3 -1.77 -10.73 13.99
CA SER A 3 -1.65 -12.13 14.44
C SER A 3 -2.46 -13.09 13.57
N TYR A 4 -3.59 -12.64 13.02
CA TYR A 4 -4.42 -13.45 12.11
C TYR A 4 -3.72 -13.80 10.79
N LEU A 5 -2.80 -12.95 10.31
CA LEU A 5 -1.98 -13.26 9.14
C LEU A 5 -0.96 -14.35 9.42
N ARG A 6 -0.42 -14.38 10.65
CA ARG A 6 0.54 -15.42 11.06
C ARG A 6 -0.08 -16.81 11.20
N ILE A 7 -1.41 -16.90 11.17
CA ILE A 7 -2.18 -18.14 11.34
C ILE A 7 -3.10 -18.41 10.14
N GLY A 8 -2.88 -17.74 9.01
CA GLY A 8 -3.59 -18.00 7.74
C GLY A 8 -5.06 -17.57 7.67
N TYR A 9 -5.59 -16.80 8.62
CA TYR A 9 -6.99 -16.37 8.61
C TYR A 9 -7.19 -15.02 7.92
N ILE A 10 -7.06 -14.99 6.60
CA ILE A 10 -7.13 -13.78 5.76
C ILE A 10 -8.47 -13.05 5.92
N GLU A 11 -9.61 -13.76 5.89
CA GLU A 11 -10.94 -13.16 6.11
C GLU A 11 -11.05 -12.53 7.52
N LYS A 12 -10.52 -13.18 8.56
CA LYS A 12 -10.50 -12.59 9.92
C LYS A 12 -9.58 -11.38 10.00
N ALA A 13 -8.45 -11.42 9.30
CA ALA A 13 -7.55 -10.28 9.20
C ALA A 13 -8.25 -9.10 8.51
N TYR A 14 -9.04 -9.36 7.47
CA TYR A 14 -9.85 -8.36 6.78
C TYR A 14 -10.91 -7.77 7.73
N THR A 15 -11.71 -8.59 8.42
CA THR A 15 -12.68 -8.11 9.41
C THR A 15 -12.04 -7.29 10.52
N LEU A 16 -10.88 -7.72 11.05
CA LEU A 16 -10.15 -6.93 12.04
C LEU A 16 -9.73 -5.55 11.51
N THR A 17 -9.34 -5.44 10.23
CA THR A 17 -9.05 -4.12 9.64
C THR A 17 -10.30 -3.23 9.59
N GLU A 18 -11.50 -3.80 9.36
CA GLU A 18 -12.76 -3.04 9.39
C GLU A 18 -13.03 -2.47 10.79
N GLU A 19 -12.87 -3.29 11.82
CA GLU A 19 -13.04 -2.88 13.23
C GLU A 19 -12.06 -1.76 13.63
N ILE A 20 -10.78 -1.90 13.27
CA ILE A 20 -9.76 -0.88 13.55
C ILE A 20 -10.09 0.43 12.82
N LEU A 21 -10.46 0.36 11.54
CA LEU A 21 -10.75 1.53 10.72
C LEU A 21 -12.04 2.25 11.12
N ALA A 22 -12.99 1.53 11.74
CA ALA A 22 -14.18 2.13 12.32
C ALA A 22 -13.85 3.02 13.54
N GLN A 23 -12.82 2.66 14.31
CA GLN A 23 -12.39 3.42 15.49
C GLN A 23 -11.41 4.54 15.11
N ASN A 24 -10.45 4.25 14.24
CA ASN A 24 -9.43 5.21 13.83
C ASN A 24 -8.98 4.95 12.38
N LYS A 25 -9.27 5.91 11.50
CA LYS A 25 -8.88 5.84 10.10
C LYS A 25 -7.38 6.08 9.96
N GLN A 26 -6.64 5.03 9.63
CA GLN A 26 -5.20 5.10 9.41
C GLN A 26 -4.87 4.67 7.97
N PRO A 27 -4.06 5.46 7.22
CA PRO A 27 -3.79 5.21 5.81
C PRO A 27 -3.13 3.85 5.55
N ASN A 28 -2.16 3.46 6.38
CA ASN A 28 -1.48 2.17 6.27
C ASN A 28 -2.39 0.97 6.55
N ILE A 29 -3.32 1.09 7.51
CA ILE A 29 -4.30 0.03 7.80
C ILE A 29 -5.31 -0.08 6.65
N LYS A 30 -5.74 1.07 6.08
CA LYS A 30 -6.63 1.07 4.93
C LYS A 30 -5.96 0.46 3.69
N ASN A 31 -4.71 0.83 3.40
CA ASN A 31 -3.92 0.19 2.34
C ASN A 31 -3.82 -1.33 2.55
N PHE A 32 -3.50 -1.76 3.77
CA PHE A 32 -3.42 -3.18 4.10
C PHE A 32 -4.76 -3.91 3.91
N GLN A 33 -5.89 -3.28 4.26
CA GLN A 33 -7.22 -3.82 3.94
C GLN A 33 -7.40 -4.04 2.44
N CYS A 34 -6.94 -3.11 1.60
CA CYS A 34 -7.07 -3.25 0.14
C CYS A 34 -6.23 -4.41 -0.41
N MET A 35 -5.02 -4.62 0.12
CA MET A 35 -4.20 -5.80 -0.21
C MET A 35 -4.92 -7.10 0.15
N LEU A 36 -5.59 -7.15 1.32
CA LEU A 36 -6.40 -8.32 1.70
C LEU A 36 -7.58 -8.53 0.77
N MET A 37 -8.23 -7.45 0.29
CA MET A 37 -9.31 -7.57 -0.69
C MET A 37 -8.83 -8.14 -2.02
N GLU A 38 -7.62 -7.78 -2.47
CA GLU A 38 -6.98 -8.41 -3.63
C GLU A 38 -6.73 -9.91 -3.39
N THR A 39 -6.12 -10.26 -2.26
CA THR A 39 -5.88 -11.66 -1.89
C THR A 39 -7.16 -12.49 -1.82
N LEU A 40 -8.25 -11.89 -1.35
CA LEU A 40 -9.58 -12.51 -1.28
C LEU A 40 -10.35 -12.47 -2.60
N ASN A 41 -9.74 -11.99 -3.69
CA ASN A 41 -10.34 -11.85 -5.02
C ASN A 41 -11.69 -11.12 -4.97
N LYS A 42 -11.80 -10.07 -4.15
CA LYS A 42 -13.00 -9.21 -4.14
C LYS A 42 -13.16 -8.51 -5.50
N PRO A 43 -14.36 -8.01 -5.86
CA PRO A 43 -14.58 -7.31 -7.12
C PRO A 43 -13.57 -6.17 -7.37
N SER A 44 -13.05 -6.07 -8.60
CA SER A 44 -12.02 -5.08 -8.98
C SER A 44 -12.46 -3.64 -8.71
N SER A 45 -13.73 -3.29 -8.91
CA SER A 45 -14.26 -1.95 -8.58
C SER A 45 -14.10 -1.64 -7.09
N LEU A 46 -14.47 -2.58 -6.21
CA LEU A 46 -14.34 -2.41 -4.75
C LEU A 46 -12.87 -2.31 -4.30
N ILE A 47 -11.97 -3.05 -4.95
CA ILE A 47 -10.53 -2.95 -4.69
C ILE A 47 -10.02 -1.56 -5.07
N LYS A 48 -10.38 -1.05 -6.25
CA LYS A 48 -9.98 0.30 -6.70
C LYS A 48 -10.53 1.41 -5.80
N ASP A 49 -11.78 1.28 -5.36
CA ASP A 49 -12.40 2.22 -4.42
C ASP A 49 -11.69 2.19 -3.05
N CYS A 50 -11.30 0.99 -2.58
CA CYS A 50 -10.50 0.85 -1.36
C CYS A 50 -9.18 1.61 -1.47
N TYR A 51 -8.45 1.42 -2.57
CA TYR A 51 -7.19 2.08 -2.83
C TYR A 51 -7.32 3.60 -2.95
N SER A 52 -8.39 4.09 -3.60
CA SER A 52 -8.73 5.51 -3.66
C SER A 52 -8.96 6.11 -2.27
N ALA A 53 -9.65 5.38 -1.39
CA ALA A 53 -9.87 5.79 -0.01
C ALA A 53 -8.57 5.80 0.81
N ALA A 54 -7.69 4.81 0.63
CA ALA A 54 -6.38 4.78 1.27
C ALA A 54 -5.50 5.96 0.82
N ALA A 55 -5.46 6.24 -0.48
CA ALA A 55 -4.74 7.38 -1.02
C ALA A 55 -5.24 8.71 -0.44
N SER A 56 -6.56 8.87 -0.29
CA SER A 56 -7.15 10.06 0.32
C SER A 56 -6.67 10.27 1.77
N LEU A 57 -6.50 9.19 2.54
CA LEU A 57 -5.95 9.26 3.89
C LEU A 57 -4.46 9.64 3.88
N TYR A 58 -3.67 9.08 2.97
CA TYR A 58 -2.26 9.48 2.81
C TYR A 58 -2.12 10.95 2.39
N GLN A 59 -2.97 11.43 1.48
CA GLN A 59 -2.99 12.82 1.06
C GLN A 59 -3.30 13.76 2.24
N HIS A 60 -4.22 13.37 3.11
CA HIS A 60 -4.52 14.14 4.32
C HIS A 60 -3.31 14.23 5.27
N GLU A 61 -2.53 13.15 5.41
CA GLU A 61 -1.28 13.19 6.18
C GLU A 61 -0.19 14.03 5.50
N LEU A 62 -0.04 13.94 4.17
CA LEU A 62 0.91 14.78 3.43
C LEU A 62 0.62 16.26 3.61
N ASN A 63 -0.66 16.66 3.61
CA ASN A 63 -1.05 18.06 3.76
C ASN A 63 -0.67 18.66 5.12
N LYS A 64 -0.33 17.83 6.11
CA LYS A 64 0.11 18.26 7.45
C LYS A 64 1.62 18.33 7.59
N LEU A 65 2.37 17.83 6.60
CA LEU A 65 3.81 17.65 6.69
C LEU A 65 4.54 18.64 5.77
N ASP A 66 5.67 19.13 6.27
CA ASP A 66 6.64 19.78 5.41
C ASP A 66 7.38 18.74 4.56
N SER A 67 7.77 19.10 3.34
CA SER A 67 8.52 18.22 2.44
C SER A 67 9.88 17.76 2.98
N SER A 68 10.45 18.47 3.95
CA SER A 68 11.68 18.11 4.65
C SER A 68 11.47 17.12 5.80
N ALA A 69 10.22 16.80 6.16
CA ALA A 69 9.94 15.86 7.24
C ALA A 69 10.54 14.48 6.93
N PRO A 70 11.18 13.79 7.90
CA PRO A 70 11.87 12.52 7.65
C PRO A 70 10.99 11.41 7.03
N ASN A 71 9.69 11.43 7.31
CA ASN A 71 8.72 10.47 6.81
C ASN A 71 7.97 10.93 5.54
N TYR A 72 8.23 12.14 5.03
CA TYR A 72 7.50 12.71 3.89
C TYR A 72 7.54 11.78 2.66
N THR A 73 8.74 11.32 2.27
CA THR A 73 8.92 10.42 1.12
C THR A 73 8.18 9.10 1.27
N GLN A 74 8.15 8.54 2.48
CA GLN A 74 7.43 7.30 2.76
C GLN A 74 5.91 7.47 2.64
N ILE A 75 5.37 8.60 3.12
CA ILE A 75 3.94 8.90 3.02
C ILE A 75 3.57 9.23 1.57
N LEU A 76 4.45 9.94 0.85
CA LEU A 76 4.28 10.23 -0.58
C LEU A 76 4.30 8.95 -1.41
N TRP A 77 5.17 8.00 -1.08
CA TRP A 77 5.14 6.66 -1.67
C TRP A 77 3.78 5.99 -1.43
N GLY A 78 3.31 5.98 -0.18
CA GLY A 78 2.01 5.44 0.21
C GLY A 78 0.86 6.07 -0.59
N PHE A 79 0.85 7.39 -0.76
CA PHE A 79 -0.12 8.07 -1.61
C PHE A 79 -0.05 7.56 -3.07
N ASN A 80 1.13 7.66 -3.69
CA ASN A 80 1.30 7.37 -5.11
C ASN A 80 0.97 5.90 -5.46
N VAL A 81 1.36 4.95 -4.60
CA VAL A 81 1.10 3.52 -4.85
C VAL A 81 -0.38 3.18 -4.73
N ASN A 82 -1.09 3.83 -3.79
CA ASN A 82 -2.53 3.61 -3.63
C ASN A 82 -3.30 4.25 -4.79
N ILE A 83 -2.88 5.42 -5.32
CA ILE A 83 -3.48 5.98 -6.53
C ILE A 83 -3.21 5.07 -7.75
N PHE A 84 -1.99 4.55 -7.89
CA PHE A 84 -1.65 3.59 -8.96
C PHE A 84 -2.59 2.37 -8.93
N HIS A 85 -2.75 1.73 -7.77
CA HIS A 85 -3.63 0.56 -7.61
C HIS A 85 -5.13 0.88 -7.70
N ALA A 86 -5.52 2.15 -7.51
CA ALA A 86 -6.86 2.63 -7.83
C ALA A 86 -7.15 2.69 -9.35
N GLY A 87 -6.15 2.46 -10.20
CA GLY A 87 -6.28 2.41 -11.67
C GLY A 87 -5.69 3.61 -12.41
N HIS A 88 -5.06 4.54 -11.69
CA HIS A 88 -4.37 5.70 -12.27
C HIS A 88 -2.93 5.33 -12.64
N ILE A 89 -2.78 4.59 -13.73
CA ILE A 89 -1.50 3.97 -14.16
C ILE A 89 -0.37 4.98 -14.36
N GLU A 90 -0.69 6.26 -14.63
CA GLU A 90 0.26 7.35 -14.77
C GLU A 90 1.08 7.59 -13.49
N TYR A 91 0.57 7.19 -12.33
CA TYR A 91 1.29 7.29 -11.06
C TYR A 91 2.50 6.36 -10.96
N ARG A 92 2.63 5.38 -11.86
CA ARG A 92 3.88 4.63 -12.04
C ARG A 92 5.08 5.56 -12.24
N TYR A 93 4.91 6.66 -12.97
CA TYR A 93 5.97 7.65 -13.18
C TYR A 93 6.34 8.39 -11.88
N GLN A 94 5.36 8.69 -11.03
CA GLN A 94 5.61 9.34 -9.74
C GLN A 94 6.36 8.42 -8.78
N LEU A 95 6.04 7.12 -8.77
CA LEU A 95 6.81 6.12 -8.02
C LEU A 95 8.25 6.04 -8.52
N LYS A 96 8.46 6.02 -9.85
CA LYS A 96 9.81 5.99 -10.43
C LYS A 96 10.62 7.24 -10.08
N LYS A 97 9.99 8.43 -10.06
CA LYS A 97 10.63 9.67 -9.59
C LYS A 97 11.13 9.55 -8.15
N ILE A 98 10.37 8.90 -7.26
CA ILE A 98 10.85 8.68 -5.88
C ILE A 98 12.13 7.84 -5.90
N VAL A 99 12.17 6.74 -6.66
CA VAL A 99 13.37 5.91 -6.80
C VAL A 99 14.57 6.73 -7.29
N ASP A 100 14.36 7.56 -8.32
CA ASP A 100 15.44 8.29 -9.00
C ASP A 100 15.97 9.48 -8.20
N HIS A 101 15.19 10.02 -7.26
CA HIS A 101 15.62 11.14 -6.41
C HIS A 101 16.33 10.72 -5.12
N GLN A 102 16.48 9.41 -4.85
CA GLN A 102 17.20 8.95 -3.67
C GLN A 102 18.69 9.27 -3.79
N LYS A 103 19.25 9.85 -2.72
CA LYS A 103 20.65 10.33 -2.70
C LYS A 103 21.67 9.27 -2.31
N ASN A 104 21.25 8.26 -1.57
CA ASN A 104 22.12 7.16 -1.16
C ASN A 104 21.64 5.84 -1.76
N GLU A 105 22.58 4.92 -1.95
CA GLU A 105 22.34 3.66 -2.63
C GLU A 105 21.36 2.75 -1.88
N THR A 106 21.40 2.77 -0.54
CA THR A 106 20.51 1.97 0.31
C THR A 106 19.05 2.34 0.09
N ASP A 107 18.72 3.63 0.17
CA ASP A 107 17.36 4.11 -0.04
C ASP A 107 16.92 3.92 -1.49
N GLN A 108 17.82 4.16 -2.45
CA GLN A 108 17.54 3.91 -3.86
C GLN A 108 17.18 2.43 -4.10
N GLN A 109 17.96 1.51 -3.56
CA GLN A 109 17.70 0.08 -3.69
C GLN A 109 16.39 -0.32 -2.98
N PHE A 110 16.12 0.23 -1.80
CA PHE A 110 14.86 0.01 -1.08
C PHE A 110 13.65 0.42 -1.93
N TYR A 111 13.60 1.66 -2.42
CA TYR A 111 12.48 2.13 -3.23
C TYR A 111 12.40 1.45 -4.60
N LYS A 112 13.53 1.04 -5.19
CA LYS A 112 13.54 0.22 -6.40
C LYS A 112 12.87 -1.13 -6.17
N THR A 113 13.20 -1.81 -5.07
CA THR A 113 12.53 -3.06 -4.70
C THR A 113 11.02 -2.86 -4.51
N LEU A 114 10.59 -1.79 -3.84
CA LEU A 114 9.17 -1.47 -3.73
C LEU A 114 8.52 -1.20 -5.09
N PHE A 115 9.20 -0.47 -5.98
CA PHE A 115 8.71 -0.18 -7.33
C PHE A 115 8.49 -1.46 -8.15
N ASP A 116 9.44 -2.37 -8.07
CA ASP A 116 9.35 -3.66 -8.77
C ASP A 116 8.20 -4.49 -8.20
N LEU A 117 8.06 -4.58 -6.87
CA LEU A 117 6.96 -5.29 -6.20
C LEU A 117 5.58 -4.75 -6.56
N GLU A 118 5.43 -3.43 -6.68
CA GLU A 118 4.13 -2.81 -6.89
C GLU A 118 3.75 -2.70 -8.37
N THR A 119 4.72 -2.74 -9.29
CA THR A 119 4.47 -2.51 -10.73
C THR A 119 4.73 -3.71 -11.63
N ASN A 120 5.28 -4.80 -11.10
CA ASN A 120 5.36 -6.09 -11.77
C ASN A 120 4.22 -6.99 -11.29
N ALA A 121 3.38 -7.46 -12.21
CA ALA A 121 2.21 -8.27 -11.87
C ALA A 121 2.57 -9.59 -11.18
N ASP A 122 3.62 -10.27 -11.62
CA ASP A 122 4.04 -11.56 -11.07
C ASP A 122 4.57 -11.38 -9.64
N LEU A 123 5.45 -10.39 -9.42
CA LEU A 123 5.97 -10.08 -8.08
C LEU A 123 4.88 -9.61 -7.12
N ARG A 124 3.91 -8.84 -7.61
CA ARG A 124 2.75 -8.41 -6.83
C ARG A 124 1.91 -9.62 -6.43
N GLN A 125 1.67 -10.53 -7.37
CA GLN A 125 0.93 -11.75 -7.11
C GLN A 125 1.66 -12.65 -6.10
N GLU A 126 2.98 -12.80 -6.20
CA GLU A 126 3.81 -13.50 -5.21
C GLU A 126 3.72 -12.85 -3.82
N LEU A 127 3.76 -11.53 -3.73
CA LEU A 127 3.58 -10.79 -2.48
C LEU A 127 2.20 -11.08 -1.87
N LEU A 128 1.13 -10.97 -2.65
CA LEU A 128 -0.23 -11.26 -2.21
C LEU A 128 -0.40 -12.73 -1.80
N TYR A 129 0.22 -13.66 -2.52
CA TYR A 129 0.29 -15.05 -2.12
C TYR A 129 1.03 -15.21 -0.81
N SER A 130 2.16 -14.53 -0.59
CA SER A 130 2.90 -14.61 0.69
C SER A 130 2.09 -14.10 1.87
N ILE A 131 1.23 -13.10 1.66
CA ILE A 131 0.27 -12.63 2.66
C ILE A 131 -0.77 -13.72 2.95
N ALA A 132 -1.17 -14.48 1.93
CA ALA A 132 -2.06 -15.61 2.05
C ALA A 132 -1.39 -16.87 2.63
N SER A 133 -0.10 -17.07 2.35
CA SER A 133 0.62 -18.34 2.44
C SER A 133 1.72 -18.38 3.49
N ARG A 134 1.95 -17.30 4.25
CA ARG A 134 2.65 -17.36 5.56
C ARG A 134 1.81 -18.04 6.64
N ILE A 135 1.15 -19.11 6.18
CA ILE A 135 0.54 -20.28 6.82
C ILE A 135 1.68 -21.14 7.37
#